data_AF-A0A557SU93-F1
#
_entry.id   AF-A0A557SU93-F1
#
_cell.length_a   1.000
_cell.length_b   1.000
_cell.length_c   1.000
_cell.angle_alpha   90.00
_cell.angle_beta   90.00
_cell.angle_gamma   90.00
#
_symmetry.space_group_name_H-M   'P 1'
#
loop_
_entity.id
_entity.type
_entity.pdbx_description
1 polymer ?
#
loop_
_entity_poly.entity_id
_entity_poly.type
_entity_poly.pdbx_seq_one_letter_code
_entity_poly.pdbx_strand_id
1 'polypeptide(L)' 'MVKSIIPTCSRCGAFVTDHLEPAVKKEGQITEGKYINNLWVCNECLKNSHSLGL' A
#
# COMPACT_ATOMS: atom_id res chain seq x y z
N MET A 1 -1.08 -22.66 9.69
CA MET A 1 -1.05 -21.22 10.00
C MET A 1 -0.87 -20.48 8.68
N VAL A 2 -1.93 -19.85 8.15
CA VAL A 2 -1.77 -18.96 6.99
C VAL A 2 -1.09 -17.70 7.54
N LYS A 3 0.21 -17.53 7.25
CA LYS A 3 0.84 -16.22 7.41
C LYS A 3 0.15 -15.33 6.39
N SER A 4 -0.74 -14.45 6.85
CA SER A 4 -1.25 -13.36 6.02
C SER A 4 -0.04 -12.48 5.69
N ILE A 5 0.56 -12.72 4.53
CA ILE A 5 1.70 -11.95 4.06
C ILE A 5 1.13 -10.59 3.66
N ILE A 6 1.22 -9.61 4.55
CA ILE A 6 0.80 -8.25 4.24
C ILE A 6 1.74 -7.74 3.16
N PRO A 7 1.23 -7.38 1.98
CA PRO A 7 2.10 -6.89 0.92
C PRO A 7 2.72 -5.55 1.29
N THR A 8 3.88 -5.26 0.68
CA THR A 8 4.61 -4.00 0.89
C THR A 8 4.69 -3.21 -0.40
N CYS A 9 4.59 -1.88 -0.30
CA CYS A 9 4.79 -0.96 -1.38
C CYS A 9 6.20 -1.12 -1.95
N SER A 10 6.30 -1.43 -3.25
CA SER A 10 7.58 -1.58 -3.94
C SER A 10 8.40 -0.29 -4.02
N ARG A 11 7.82 0.87 -3.70
CA ARG A 11 8.49 2.18 -3.80
C ARG A 11 9.03 2.71 -2.47
N CYS A 12 8.31 2.48 -1.37
CA CYS A 12 8.68 3.02 -0.05
C CYS A 12 8.76 1.96 1.05
N GLY A 13 8.43 0.70 0.76
CA GLY A 13 8.43 -0.39 1.73
C GLY A 13 7.26 -0.38 2.72
N ALA A 14 6.37 0.62 2.68
CA ALA A 14 5.21 0.68 3.56
C ALA A 14 4.28 -0.52 3.36
N PHE A 15 3.71 -1.05 4.43
CA PHE A 15 2.68 -2.09 4.32
C PHE A 15 1.45 -1.54 3.60
N VAL A 16 0.93 -2.31 2.66
CA VAL A 16 -0.22 -1.96 1.85
C VAL A 16 -1.24 -3.09 1.82
N THR A 17 -2.49 -2.74 1.59
CA THR A 17 -3.56 -3.68 1.29
C THR A 17 -4.56 -3.04 0.34
N ASP A 18 -5.19 -3.82 -0.53
CA ASP A 18 -6.35 -3.40 -1.33
C ASP A 18 -7.67 -3.62 -0.57
N HIS A 19 -7.68 -4.55 0.39
CA HIS A 19 -8.79 -4.81 1.29
C HIS A 19 -8.43 -4.40 2.72
N LEU A 20 -8.91 -3.24 3.16
CA LEU A 20 -8.91 -2.87 4.57
C LEU A 20 -10.19 -3.39 5.22
N GLU A 21 -10.09 -4.49 5.95
CA GLU A 21 -11.10 -4.77 6.97
C GLU A 21 -11.03 -3.65 8.02
N PRO A 22 -12.16 -3.07 8.45
CA PRO A 22 -12.18 -1.88 9.31
C PRO A 22 -11.50 -2.10 10.67
N ALA A 23 -11.32 -3.36 11.10
CA ALA A 23 -10.57 -3.72 12.29
C ALA A 23 -9.06 -3.47 12.18
N VAL A 24 -8.50 -3.45 10.97
CA VAL A 24 -7.05 -3.34 10.70
C VAL A 24 -6.58 -1.87 10.61
N LYS A 25 -7.51 -0.92 10.41
CA LYS A 25 -7.18 0.53 10.46
C LYS A 25 -6.66 1.00 11.83
N LYS A 26 -6.85 0.22 12.90
CA LYS A 26 -6.66 0.70 14.29
C LYS A 26 -5.22 0.81 14.79
N GLU A 27 -4.23 0.29 14.08
CA GLU A 27 -2.82 0.45 14.50
C GLU A 27 -1.98 1.38 13.61
N GLY A 28 -2.57 1.97 12.55
CA GLY A 28 -1.87 2.96 11.70
C GLY A 28 -0.68 2.41 10.90
N GLN A 29 -0.43 1.10 10.93
CA GLN A 29 0.74 0.47 10.30
C GLN A 29 0.53 0.10 8.82
N ILE A 30 -0.72 0.06 8.34
CA ILE A 30 -1.06 -0.42 6.99
C ILE A 30 -1.79 0.67 6.21
N THR A 31 -1.28 0.97 5.01
CA THR A 31 -1.79 2.01 4.12
C THR A 31 -2.62 1.42 2.98
N GLU A 32 -3.50 2.22 2.38
CA GLU A 32 -4.22 1.80 1.18
C GLU A 32 -3.28 1.84 -0.03
N GLY A 33 -3.32 0.79 -0.84
CA GLY A 33 -2.52 0.68 -2.05
C GLY A 33 -3.24 -0.05 -3.16
N LYS A 34 -2.63 -0.04 -4.34
CA LYS A 34 -3.12 -0.75 -5.52
C LYS A 34 -2.07 -1.75 -5.99
N TYR A 35 -2.55 -2.86 -6.53
CA TYR A 35 -1.72 -3.83 -7.23
C TYR A 35 -1.71 -3.50 -8.73
N ILE A 36 -0.59 -2.99 -9.24
CA ILE A 36 -0.43 -2.50 -10.62
C ILE A 36 0.87 -3.07 -11.19
N ASN A 37 0.85 -3.60 -12.42
CA ASN A 37 2.02 -4.20 -13.07
C ASN A 37 2.74 -5.25 -12.19
N ASN A 38 1.96 -6.12 -11.53
CA ASN A 38 2.46 -7.14 -10.60
C ASN A 38 3.22 -6.58 -9.38
N LEU A 39 3.03 -5.28 -9.07
CA LEU A 39 3.66 -4.62 -7.94
C LEU A 39 2.61 -3.94 -7.06
N TRP A 40 2.85 -4.00 -5.76
CA TRP A 40 2.09 -3.26 -4.77
C TRP A 40 2.61 -1.83 -4.67
N VAL A 41 1.72 -0.84 -4.77
CA VAL A 41 2.08 0.58 -4.67
C VAL A 41 1.06 1.30 -3.78
N CYS A 42 1.53 1.96 -2.71
CA CYS A 42 0.66 2.74 -1.84
C CYS A 42 0.11 3.99 -2.55
N ASN A 43 -1.06 4.46 -2.11
CA ASN A 43 -1.70 5.62 -2.70
C ASN A 43 -0.84 6.89 -2.62
N GLU A 44 -0.03 7.04 -1.58
CA GLU A 44 0.89 8.18 -1.45
C GLU A 44 1.96 8.18 -2.55
N CYS A 45 2.55 7.02 -2.85
CA CYS A 45 3.49 6.88 -3.96
C CYS A 45 2.82 7.06 -5.35
N LEU A 46 1.55 6.68 -5.48
CA LEU A 46 0.78 6.92 -6.70
C LEU A 46 0.52 8.43 -6.89
N LYS A 47 0.13 9.15 -5.83
CA LYS A 47 -0.06 10.60 -5.86
C LYS A 47 1.25 11.34 -6.14
N ASN A 48 2.35 10.91 -5.53
CA ASN A 48 3.67 11.54 -5.70
C ASN A 48 4.30 11.24 -7.08
N SER A 49 3.72 10.33 -7.86
CA SER A 49 4.09 10.17 -9.28
C SER A 49 3.48 11.25 -10.17
N HIS A 50 2.50 12.00 -9.66
CA HIS A 50 1.82 13.08 -10.37
C HIS A 50 2.37 14.47 -10.01
N SER A 51 3.32 14.56 -9.08
CA SER A 51 3.95 15.81 -8.60
C SER A 51 5.38 16.05 -9.12
N LEU A 52 5.82 15.32 -10.15
CA LEU A 52 6.86 15.83 -11.05
C LEU A 52 6.18 16.79 -12.03
N GLY A 53 5.73 17.93 -11.50
CA GLY A 53 5.41 19.09 -12.30
C GLY A 53 6.68 19.55 -13.00
N LEU A 54 6.61 19.60 -14.33
CA LEU A 54 7.42 20.50 -15.16
C LEU A 54 7.39 21.93 -14.62
#